data_AF-A0A1B8NWX5-F1
#
_entry.id   AF-A0A1B8NWX5-F1
#
_cell.length_a   1.000
_cell.length_b   1.000
_cell.length_c   1.000
_cell.angle_alpha   90.00
_cell.angle_beta   90.00
_cell.angle_gamma   90.00
#
_symmetry.space_group_name_H-M   'P 1'
#
loop_
_entity.id
_entity.type
_entity.pdbx_description
1 polymer ?
#
loop_
_entity_poly.entity_id
_entity_poly.type
_entity_poly.pdbx_seq_one_letter_code
_entity_poly.pdbx_strand_id
1 'polypeptide(L)'
;MPSPTTQAQYLFRQPNLPLASSWLPIDADELVEIPLLGRVSAGMPIEACLDAGSIEVPTRMVRRNTYALRVHGNSMIDCNIFDGDVIIIERRESAENGETAVVMINDQEVTLKKFYIEKSGVRLQPANEEMPPIYLRNSDIQVLGLVMGVVRQPDLAA
;
A
#
# COMPACT_ATOMS: atom_id res chain seq x y z
N MET A 1 -0.02 9.02 35.99
CA MET A 1 -0.73 9.41 34.75
C MET A 1 0.14 8.92 33.60
N PRO A 2 -0.17 7.81 32.91
CA PRO A 2 0.57 7.45 31.72
C PRO A 2 0.26 8.47 30.62
N SER A 3 1.31 9.01 30.01
CA SER A 3 1.25 9.89 28.85
C SER A 3 0.42 9.25 27.73
N PRO A 4 -0.29 10.02 26.88
CA PRO A 4 -0.82 9.48 25.65
C PRO A 4 0.39 9.05 24.81
N THR A 5 0.74 7.78 24.87
CA THR A 5 1.74 7.21 23.96
C THR A 5 1.01 7.15 22.64
N THR A 6 1.30 8.10 21.77
CA THR A 6 0.78 8.13 20.40
C THR A 6 1.40 6.94 19.66
N GLN A 7 0.89 5.74 19.93
CA GLN A 7 1.40 4.49 19.37
C GLN A 7 1.01 4.41 17.89
N ALA A 8 1.95 4.00 17.05
CA ALA A 8 1.67 3.70 15.66
C ALA A 8 0.55 2.65 15.58
N GLN A 9 -0.44 2.92 14.72
CA GLN A 9 -1.55 2.00 14.50
C GLN A 9 -1.17 1.04 13.36
N TYR A 10 -1.08 -0.25 13.68
CA TYR A 10 -0.81 -1.31 12.72
C TYR A 10 -2.11 -1.95 12.26
N LEU A 11 -2.42 -1.84 10.98
CA LEU A 11 -3.62 -2.37 10.36
C LEU A 11 -3.24 -3.56 9.47
N PHE A 12 -3.63 -4.76 9.88
CA PHE A 12 -3.42 -5.98 9.09
C PHE A 12 -4.60 -6.23 8.16
N ARG A 13 -4.35 -6.55 6.87
CA ARG A 13 -5.39 -6.91 5.91
C ARG A 13 -5.86 -8.35 6.15
N GLN A 14 -7.15 -8.53 6.46
CA GLN A 14 -7.76 -9.85 6.44
C GLN A 14 -8.03 -10.30 4.99
N PRO A 15 -7.58 -11.49 4.58
CA PRO A 15 -7.98 -12.06 3.29
C PRO A 15 -9.48 -12.38 3.31
N ASN A 16 -10.18 -12.13 2.20
CA ASN A 16 -11.61 -12.39 1.96
C ASN A 16 -12.64 -11.38 2.49
N LEU A 17 -12.24 -10.19 2.95
CA LEU A 17 -13.17 -9.11 3.31
C LEU A 17 -13.07 -7.91 2.33
N PRO A 18 -14.14 -7.11 2.19
CA PRO A 18 -14.06 -5.80 1.52
C PRO A 18 -13.04 -4.92 2.25
N LEU A 19 -12.18 -4.23 1.48
CA LEU A 19 -11.02 -3.53 2.03
C LEU A 19 -11.38 -2.47 3.09
N ALA A 20 -12.53 -1.82 2.97
CA ALA A 20 -13.05 -0.86 3.95
C ALA A 20 -13.24 -1.47 5.36
N SER A 21 -13.42 -2.78 5.46
CA SER A 21 -13.66 -3.51 6.71
C SER A 21 -12.60 -4.58 6.99
N SER A 22 -11.50 -4.58 6.23
CA SER A 22 -10.47 -5.64 6.31
C SER A 22 -9.34 -5.34 7.29
N TRP A 23 -9.38 -4.20 7.97
CA TRP A 23 -8.29 -3.73 8.82
C TRP A 23 -8.53 -4.16 10.26
N LEU A 24 -7.69 -5.07 10.75
CA LEU A 24 -7.63 -5.39 12.16
C LEU A 24 -6.45 -4.68 12.82
N PRO A 25 -6.66 -3.96 13.94
CA PRO A 25 -5.56 -3.47 14.74
C PRO A 25 -4.78 -4.68 15.28
N ILE A 26 -3.46 -4.63 15.19
CA ILE A 26 -2.58 -5.62 15.79
C ILE A 26 -1.62 -4.95 16.76
N ASP A 27 -1.32 -5.64 17.85
CA ASP A 27 -0.37 -5.18 18.86
C ASP A 27 1.08 -5.31 18.36
N ALA A 28 1.93 -4.42 18.86
CA ALA A 28 3.35 -4.32 18.54
C ALA A 28 4.23 -5.31 19.35
N ASP A 29 3.79 -6.56 19.51
CA ASP A 29 4.45 -7.52 20.41
C ASP A 29 5.89 -7.89 19.96
N GLU A 30 6.10 -8.04 18.65
CA GLU A 30 7.39 -8.40 18.06
C GLU A 30 7.62 -7.59 16.79
N LEU A 31 8.42 -6.52 16.87
CA LEU A 31 8.74 -5.67 15.72
C LEU A 31 9.94 -6.22 14.95
N VAL A 32 9.88 -6.13 13.63
CA VAL A 32 10.98 -6.41 12.70
C VAL A 32 11.17 -5.21 11.79
N GLU A 33 12.43 -4.92 11.49
CA GLU A 33 12.82 -3.84 10.60
C GLU A 33 12.71 -4.31 9.14
N ILE A 34 11.98 -3.56 8.32
CA ILE A 34 11.88 -3.79 6.88
C ILE A 34 12.35 -2.57 6.09
N PRO A 35 12.87 -2.75 4.86
CA PRO A 35 13.32 -1.63 4.05
C PRO A 35 12.14 -0.78 3.60
N LEU A 36 12.22 0.53 3.85
CA LEU A 36 11.36 1.55 3.29
C LEU A 36 12.00 2.01 1.98
N LEU A 37 11.43 1.63 0.84
CA LEU A 37 12.02 1.86 -0.48
C LEU A 37 11.70 3.25 -1.07
N GLY A 38 10.93 4.07 -0.35
CA GLY A 38 10.56 5.42 -0.76
C GLY A 38 9.06 5.65 -0.70
N ARG A 39 8.54 6.44 -1.65
CA ARG A 39 7.14 6.86 -1.71
C ARG A 39 6.42 6.27 -2.92
N VAL A 40 5.13 6.00 -2.79
CA VAL A 40 4.24 5.62 -3.90
C VAL A 40 3.17 6.69 -4.09
N SER A 41 3.05 7.18 -5.32
CA SER A 41 2.10 8.24 -5.64
C SER A 41 0.75 7.67 -6.06
N ALA A 42 -0.29 8.26 -5.50
CA ALA A 42 -1.69 8.00 -5.75
C ALA A 42 -2.18 8.66 -7.06
N GLY A 43 -1.44 8.54 -8.17
CA GLY A 43 -1.87 9.03 -9.50
C GLY A 43 -1.03 10.16 -10.13
N MET A 44 0.25 10.27 -9.78
CA MET A 44 1.25 11.06 -10.50
C MET A 44 2.53 10.23 -10.64
N PRO A 45 3.35 10.42 -11.70
CA PRO A 45 4.58 9.67 -11.90
C PRO A 45 5.50 9.75 -10.67
N ILE A 46 6.14 8.63 -10.33
CA ILE A 46 7.08 8.58 -9.20
C ILE A 46 8.31 9.40 -9.56
N GLU A 47 8.45 10.55 -8.90
CA GLU A 47 9.74 11.22 -8.83
C GLU A 47 10.72 10.35 -8.03
N ALA A 48 11.92 10.17 -8.59
CA ALA A 48 13.00 9.37 -8.03
C ALA A 48 13.18 9.67 -6.52
N CYS A 49 12.89 8.69 -5.67
CA CYS A 49 12.72 8.92 -4.24
C CYS A 49 14.06 8.87 -3.50
N LEU A 50 14.34 9.91 -2.70
CA LEU A 50 15.53 10.05 -1.84
C LEU A 50 15.30 9.56 -0.39
N ASP A 51 14.08 9.15 -0.03
CA ASP A 51 13.68 8.75 1.33
C ASP A 51 13.82 7.24 1.60
N ALA A 52 14.85 6.60 1.03
CA ALA A 52 15.14 5.20 1.34
C ALA A 52 15.62 5.07 2.79
N GLY A 53 15.01 4.17 3.56
CA GLY A 53 15.31 3.96 4.97
C GLY A 53 14.77 2.63 5.47
N SER A 54 14.36 2.58 6.73
CA SER A 54 13.78 1.39 7.34
C SER A 54 12.62 1.77 8.27
N ILE A 55 11.70 0.83 8.49
CA ILE A 55 10.59 0.99 9.43
C ILE A 55 10.40 -0.31 10.22
N GLU A 56 10.12 -0.14 11.51
CA GLU A 56 9.77 -1.25 12.41
C GLU A 56 8.28 -1.56 12.30
N VAL A 57 7.96 -2.83 12.03
CA VAL A 57 6.58 -3.30 11.91
C VAL A 57 6.41 -4.65 12.59
N PRO A 58 5.22 -5.00 13.07
CA PRO A 58 4.97 -6.30 13.67
C PRO A 58 5.35 -7.44 12.71
N THR A 59 6.06 -8.43 13.22
CA THR A 59 6.53 -9.62 12.49
C THR A 59 5.38 -10.36 11.82
N ARG A 60 4.17 -10.29 12.38
CA ARG A 60 2.93 -10.81 11.78
C ARG A 60 2.58 -10.20 10.42
N MET A 61 3.02 -8.97 10.14
CA MET A 61 2.81 -8.27 8.86
C MET A 61 3.89 -8.60 7.83
N VAL A 62 5.00 -9.21 8.25
CA VAL A 62 6.20 -9.39 7.44
C VAL A 62 6.29 -10.82 6.93
N ARG A 63 6.60 -10.94 5.64
CA ARG A 63 6.90 -12.19 4.94
C ARG A 63 8.32 -12.10 4.37
N ARG A 64 8.82 -13.19 3.78
CA ARG A 64 10.22 -13.29 3.30
C ARG A 64 10.64 -12.19 2.31
N ASN A 65 9.70 -11.60 1.56
CA ASN A 65 9.98 -10.57 0.55
C ASN A 65 9.11 -9.32 0.75
N THR A 66 9.06 -8.81 1.98
CA THR A 66 8.27 -7.64 2.33
C THR A 66 9.10 -6.36 2.31
N TYR A 67 8.52 -5.28 1.81
CA TYR A 67 9.09 -3.93 1.84
C TYR A 67 8.01 -2.90 2.13
N ALA A 68 8.41 -1.72 2.58
CA ALA A 68 7.50 -0.61 2.83
C ALA A 68 7.60 0.46 1.75
N LEU A 69 6.48 1.13 1.50
CA LEU A 69 6.43 2.40 0.77
C LEU A 69 5.54 3.39 1.54
N ARG A 70 5.92 4.66 1.54
CA ARG A 70 5.07 5.72 2.08
C ARG A 70 4.09 6.19 1.01
N VAL A 71 2.81 6.24 1.36
CA VAL A 71 1.74 6.68 0.47
C VAL A 71 1.81 8.19 0.32
N HIS A 72 1.70 8.64 -0.92
CA HIS A 72 1.54 10.05 -1.24
C HIS A 72 0.24 10.27 -2.02
N GLY A 73 -0.68 11.04 -1.44
CA GLY A 73 -1.99 11.39 -2.00
C GLY A 73 -3.17 10.51 -1.54
N ASN A 74 -4.34 10.80 -2.11
CA ASN A 74 -5.64 10.37 -1.58
C ASN A 74 -6.43 9.41 -2.50
N SER A 75 -5.76 8.65 -3.38
CA SER A 75 -6.48 7.75 -4.33
C SER A 75 -7.05 6.48 -3.70
N MET A 76 -6.72 6.21 -2.43
CA MET A 76 -7.11 4.99 -1.71
C MET A 76 -7.85 5.31 -0.40
N ILE A 77 -8.47 6.50 -0.30
CA ILE A 77 -9.20 6.95 0.87
C ILE A 77 -10.35 6.00 1.25
N ASP A 78 -11.07 5.43 0.27
CA ASP A 78 -12.17 4.49 0.52
C ASP A 78 -11.68 3.16 1.12
N CYS A 79 -10.36 2.95 1.08
CA CYS A 79 -9.69 1.81 1.68
C CYS A 79 -9.02 2.17 3.01
N ASN A 80 -9.34 3.34 3.61
CA ASN A 80 -8.69 3.86 4.80
C ASN A 80 -7.16 3.98 4.67
N ILE A 81 -6.66 4.25 3.45
CA ILE A 81 -5.26 4.56 3.18
C ILE A 81 -5.18 6.04 2.83
N PHE A 82 -4.50 6.81 3.67
CA PHE A 82 -4.36 8.27 3.53
C PHE A 82 -2.93 8.66 3.17
N ASP A 83 -2.77 9.90 2.71
CA ASP A 83 -1.45 10.51 2.53
C ASP A 83 -0.61 10.41 3.82
N GLY A 84 0.66 10.04 3.69
CA GLY A 84 1.58 9.86 4.81
C GLY A 84 1.59 8.47 5.44
N ASP A 85 0.58 7.63 5.18
CA ASP A 85 0.56 6.25 5.66
C ASP A 85 1.73 5.44 5.08
N VAL A 86 2.24 4.46 5.83
CA VAL A 86 3.26 3.53 5.34
C VAL A 86 2.61 2.19 5.04
N ILE A 87 2.58 1.80 3.77
CA ILE A 87 2.04 0.52 3.34
C ILE A 87 3.11 -0.56 3.36
N ILE A 88 2.71 -1.75 3.79
CA ILE A 88 3.54 -2.94 3.86
C ILE A 88 3.19 -3.81 2.68
N ILE A 89 4.17 -4.07 1.82
CA ILE A 89 3.98 -4.70 0.52
C ILE A 89 4.72 -6.02 0.51
N GLU A 90 4.00 -7.09 0.20
CA GLU A 90 4.59 -8.38 -0.13
C GLU A 90 4.90 -8.42 -1.62
N ARG A 91 6.18 -8.60 -1.97
CA ARG A 91 6.62 -8.70 -3.37
C ARG A 91 5.98 -9.92 -4.02
N ARG A 92 5.18 -9.66 -5.06
CA ARG A 92 4.49 -10.66 -5.86
C ARG A 92 4.38 -10.16 -7.29
N GLU A 93 4.44 -11.09 -8.23
CA GLU A 93 4.37 -10.81 -9.67
C GLU A 93 2.94 -10.92 -10.22
N SER A 94 1.99 -11.31 -9.36
CA SER A 94 0.59 -11.48 -9.70
C SER A 94 -0.31 -10.94 -8.60
N ALA A 95 -1.46 -10.39 -9.00
CA ALA A 95 -2.52 -9.95 -8.12
C ALA A 95 -3.85 -10.57 -8.57
N GLU A 96 -4.73 -10.88 -7.62
CA GLU A 96 -6.08 -11.35 -7.91
C GLU A 96 -7.06 -10.18 -8.06
N ASN A 97 -8.24 -10.46 -8.62
CA ASN A 97 -9.27 -9.44 -8.83
C ASN A 97 -9.75 -8.86 -7.51
N GLY A 98 -9.69 -7.53 -7.40
CA GLY A 98 -10.08 -6.79 -6.20
C GLY A 98 -8.97 -6.66 -5.17
N GLU A 99 -7.77 -7.19 -5.43
CA GLU A 99 -6.62 -6.97 -4.57
C GLU A 99 -6.02 -5.58 -4.77
N THR A 100 -5.52 -5.00 -3.68
CA THR A 100 -4.79 -3.73 -3.72
C THR A 100 -3.34 -4.03 -4.00
N ALA A 101 -2.94 -3.75 -5.23
CA ALA A 101 -1.62 -4.06 -5.75
C ALA A 101 -0.86 -2.77 -6.03
N VAL A 102 0.44 -2.83 -5.77
CA VAL A 102 1.42 -1.86 -6.25
C VAL A 102 1.84 -2.32 -7.63
N VAL A 103 1.58 -1.48 -8.62
CA VAL A 103 1.80 -1.81 -10.04
C VAL A 103 2.63 -0.74 -10.69
N MET A 104 3.56 -1.15 -11.56
CA MET A 104 4.30 -0.28 -12.44
C MET A 104 3.61 -0.22 -13.80
N ILE A 105 3.44 0.97 -14.35
CA ILE A 105 2.80 1.28 -15.62
C ILE A 105 3.88 1.81 -16.56
N ASN A 106 3.96 1.25 -17.76
CA ASN A 106 4.92 1.61 -18.82
C ASN A 106 6.39 1.69 -18.35
N ASP A 107 6.79 0.87 -17.38
CA ASP A 107 8.14 0.88 -16.77
C ASP A 107 8.59 2.25 -16.21
N GLN A 108 7.65 3.17 -15.99
CA GLN A 108 7.94 4.57 -15.63
C GLN A 108 7.19 5.03 -14.38
N GLU A 109 5.97 4.54 -14.14
CA GLU A 109 5.11 5.02 -13.07
C GLU A 109 4.71 3.89 -12.14
N VAL A 110 4.97 3.98 -10.83
CA VAL A 110 4.39 3.04 -9.87
C VAL A 110 3.21 3.67 -9.15
N THR A 111 2.07 2.98 -9.16
CA THR A 111 0.85 3.43 -8.51
C THR A 111 0.25 2.35 -7.61
N LEU A 112 -0.59 2.79 -6.68
CA LEU A 112 -1.40 1.93 -5.83
C LEU A 112 -2.86 2.00 -6.28
N LYS A 113 -3.41 0.88 -6.72
CA LYS A 113 -4.79 0.76 -7.21
C LYS A 113 -5.34 -0.64 -6.88
N LYS A 114 -6.66 -0.81 -6.98
CA LYS A 114 -7.26 -2.15 -7.01
C LYS A 114 -7.04 -2.75 -8.39
N PHE A 115 -6.51 -3.96 -8.42
CA PHE A 115 -6.21 -4.69 -9.64
C PHE A 115 -7.39 -5.56 -10.06
N TYR A 116 -7.77 -5.49 -11.32
CA TYR A 116 -8.79 -6.34 -11.93
C TYR A 116 -8.30 -6.83 -13.28
N ILE A 117 -8.19 -8.15 -13.43
CA ILE A 117 -7.96 -8.84 -14.69
C ILE A 117 -9.27 -8.85 -15.47
N GLU A 118 -9.24 -8.29 -16.67
CA GLU A 118 -10.35 -8.29 -17.62
C GLU A 118 -9.94 -9.01 -18.92
N LYS A 119 -10.93 -9.34 -19.77
CA LYS A 119 -10.67 -10.08 -21.01
C LYS A 119 -9.76 -9.32 -21.99
N SER A 120 -9.80 -7.99 -21.96
CA SER A 120 -9.07 -7.09 -22.86
C SER A 120 -7.78 -6.55 -22.26
N GLY A 121 -7.46 -6.86 -21.00
CA GLY A 121 -6.32 -6.26 -20.31
C GLY A 121 -6.45 -6.29 -18.79
N VAL A 122 -5.97 -5.22 -18.17
CA VAL A 122 -6.07 -4.97 -16.75
C VAL A 122 -6.81 -3.65 -16.53
N ARG A 123 -7.75 -3.66 -15.59
CA ARG A 123 -8.38 -2.46 -15.05
C ARG A 123 -7.78 -2.17 -13.68
N LEU A 124 -7.21 -0.99 -13.55
CA LEU A 124 -6.79 -0.41 -12.28
C LEU A 124 -7.89 0.51 -11.79
N GLN A 125 -8.50 0.14 -10.68
CA GLN A 125 -9.60 0.88 -10.08
C GLN A 125 -9.06 1.67 -8.87
N PRO A 126 -9.10 3.00 -8.90
CA PRO A 126 -8.91 3.81 -7.71
C PRO A 126 -9.96 3.47 -6.65
N ALA A 127 -9.60 3.55 -5.38
CA ALA A 127 -10.56 3.50 -4.28
C ALA A 127 -10.82 4.94 -3.80
N ASN A 128 -11.26 5.74 -4.76
CA ASN A 128 -11.74 7.09 -4.62
C ASN A 128 -12.76 7.30 -5.76
N GLU A 129 -14.02 7.57 -5.41
CA GLU A 129 -15.12 7.75 -6.38
C GLU A 129 -14.90 8.91 -7.36
N GLU A 130 -14.07 9.90 -7.00
CA GLU A 130 -13.75 11.05 -7.84
C GLU A 130 -12.73 10.71 -8.94
N MET A 131 -12.12 9.52 -8.91
CA MET A 131 -11.06 9.12 -9.84
C MET A 131 -11.53 8.02 -10.80
N PRO A 132 -11.39 8.21 -12.14
CA PRO A 132 -11.82 7.22 -13.11
C PRO A 132 -10.90 5.98 -13.11
N PRO A 133 -11.42 4.80 -13.47
CA PRO A 133 -10.60 3.61 -13.69
C PRO A 133 -9.63 3.79 -14.85
N ILE A 134 -8.44 3.19 -14.72
CA ILE A 134 -7.40 3.18 -15.74
C ILE A 134 -7.40 1.79 -16.39
N TYR A 135 -7.45 1.73 -17.72
CA TYR A 135 -7.41 0.48 -18.48
C TYR A 135 -6.09 0.37 -19.21
N LEU A 136 -5.38 -0.73 -18.97
CA LEU A 136 -4.04 -0.99 -19.51
C LEU A 136 -4.02 -2.37 -20.18
N ARG A 137 -3.12 -2.55 -21.15
CA ARG A 137 -2.83 -3.88 -21.69
C ARG A 137 -1.90 -4.61 -20.73
N ASN A 138 -1.89 -5.94 -20.80
CA ASN A 138 -0.98 -6.77 -20.01
C ASN A 138 0.50 -6.45 -20.25
N SER A 139 0.85 -5.89 -21.42
CA SER A 139 2.21 -5.45 -21.76
C SER A 139 2.62 -4.16 -21.06
N ASP A 140 1.66 -3.34 -20.65
CA ASP A 140 1.89 -1.97 -20.20
C ASP A 140 1.89 -1.88 -18.66
N ILE A 141 1.77 -3.03 -17.99
CA ILE A 141 1.65 -3.13 -16.54
C ILE A 141 2.44 -4.29 -15.97
N GLN A 142 3.13 -4.02 -14.86
CA GLN A 142 3.82 -5.01 -14.06
C GLN A 142 3.36 -4.94 -12.61
N VAL A 143 2.99 -6.07 -12.01
CA VAL A 143 2.70 -6.13 -10.57
C VAL A 143 4.03 -6.21 -9.81
N LEU A 144 4.23 -5.28 -8.88
CA LEU A 144 5.41 -5.25 -8.00
C LEU A 144 5.14 -5.96 -6.67
N GLY A 145 3.90 -5.86 -6.17
CA GLY A 145 3.50 -6.55 -4.95
C GLY A 145 2.08 -6.23 -4.50
N LEU A 146 1.69 -6.87 -3.41
CA LEU A 146 0.37 -6.73 -2.79
C LEU A 146 0.49 -6.02 -1.44
N VAL A 147 -0.46 -5.15 -1.13
CA VAL A 147 -0.53 -4.51 0.19
C VAL A 147 -1.09 -5.50 1.21
N MET A 148 -0.25 -5.82 2.20
CA MET A 148 -0.56 -6.71 3.32
C MET A 148 -0.98 -5.96 4.57
N GLY A 149 -0.61 -4.69 4.68
CA GLY A 149 -0.94 -3.89 5.84
C GLY A 149 -0.61 -2.41 5.68
N VAL A 150 -1.11 -1.63 6.63
CA VAL A 150 -0.90 -0.19 6.71
C VAL A 150 -0.38 0.12 8.11
N VAL A 151 0.66 0.95 8.16
CA VAL A 151 1.20 1.52 9.39
C VAL A 151 0.88 3.00 9.36
N ARG A 152 0.00 3.40 10.25
CA ARG A 152 -0.33 4.80 10.46
C ARG A 152 0.48 5.30 11.63
N GLN A 153 1.47 6.15 11.34
CA GLN A 153 2.09 6.93 12.39
C GLN A 153 1.13 8.08 12.71
N PRO A 154 0.72 8.24 13.97
CA PRO A 154 -0.02 9.42 14.35
C PRO A 154 0.91 10.62 14.18
N ASP A 155 0.38 11.68 13.57
CA ASP A 155 1.13 12.83 13.07
C ASP A 155 2.39 13.16 13.88
N LEU A 156 3.55 13.11 13.22
CA LEU A 156 4.63 14.04 13.56
C LEU A 156 4.20 15.41 13.00
N ALA A 157 3.14 15.98 13.57
CA ALA A 157 2.80 17.38 13.37
C ALA A 157 3.93 18.17 14.03
N ALA A 158 4.90 18.57 13.21
CA ALA A 158 5.89 19.58 13.54
C ALA A 158 5.50 20.89 12.84
#